data_AF-A0A662SRP5-F1
#
_entry.id   AF-A0A662SRP5-F1
#
_cell.length_a   1.000
_cell.length_b   1.000
_cell.length_c   1.000
_cell.angle_alpha   90.00
_cell.angle_beta   90.00
_cell.angle_gamma   90.00
#
_symmetry.space_group_name_H-M   'P 1'
#
loop_
_entity.id
_entity.type
_entity.pdbx_description
1 polymer ?
#
loop_
_entity_poly.entity_id
_entity_poly.type
_entity_poly.pdbx_seq_one_letter_code
_entity_poly.pdbx_strand_id
1 'polypeptide(L)'
;MEEREVDPSLRGAMSLISVLGPIVSVEEADGYNPEGERCLSYVITVRPRVPVDLAGLREALERAGFYAAFSMRKRSRLLRICLWPVRGVG
;
A
#
# COMPACT_ATOMS: atom_id res chain seq x y z
N MET A 1 -20.08 -16.61 4.19
CA MET A 1 -19.33 -15.47 3.63
C MET A 1 -17.98 -15.56 4.29
N GLU A 2 -17.01 -16.18 3.64
CA GLU A 2 -15.67 -16.33 4.22
C GLU A 2 -15.09 -14.93 4.44
N GLU A 3 -14.95 -14.54 5.69
CA GLU A 3 -14.10 -13.41 6.08
C GLU A 3 -12.69 -13.80 5.64
N ARG A 4 -12.29 -13.36 4.44
CA ARG A 4 -10.88 -13.37 4.06
C ARG A 4 -10.17 -12.55 5.13
N GLU A 5 -9.41 -13.23 5.99
CA GLU A 5 -8.56 -12.60 6.98
C GLU A 5 -7.64 -11.65 6.22
N VAL A 6 -7.95 -10.35 6.31
CA VAL A 6 -7.05 -9.32 5.82
C VAL A 6 -5.77 -9.47 6.62
N ASP A 7 -4.68 -9.78 5.92
CA ASP A 7 -3.35 -9.94 6.50
C ASP A 7 -3.13 -8.86 7.59
N PRO A 8 -2.81 -9.23 8.84
CA PRO A 8 -2.63 -8.27 9.93
C PRO A 8 -1.60 -7.16 9.60
N SER A 9 -0.60 -7.49 8.79
CA SER A 9 0.38 -6.52 8.31
C SER A 9 -0.28 -5.47 7.40
N LEU A 10 -1.21 -5.88 6.53
CA LEU A 10 -1.96 -4.97 5.64
C LEU A 10 -2.86 -4.03 6.44
N ARG A 11 -3.37 -4.45 7.60
CA ARG A 11 -4.17 -3.57 8.49
C ARG A 11 -3.37 -2.35 8.94
N GLY A 12 -2.11 -2.53 9.33
CA GLY A 12 -1.21 -1.44 9.71
C GLY A 12 -0.97 -0.46 8.57
N ALA A 13 -0.65 -0.97 7.38
CA ALA A 13 -0.48 -0.17 6.17
C ALA A 13 -1.76 0.61 5.80
N MET A 14 -2.92 -0.04 5.89
CA MET A 14 -4.22 0.59 5.61
C MET A 14 -4.54 1.73 6.56
N SER A 15 -4.25 1.58 7.86
CA SER A 15 -4.43 2.66 8.83
C SER A 15 -3.59 3.89 8.46
N LEU A 16 -2.31 3.70 8.11
CA LEU A 16 -1.44 4.79 7.66
C LEU A 16 -1.97 5.48 6.39
N ILE A 17 -2.39 4.69 5.41
CA ILE A 17 -2.87 5.18 4.11
C ILE A 17 -4.20 5.93 4.25
N SER A 18 -5.09 5.50 5.15
CA SER A 18 -6.41 6.10 5.34
C SER A 18 -6.35 7.57 5.82
N VAL A 19 -5.24 7.98 6.46
CA VAL A 19 -4.99 9.36 6.88
C VAL A 19 -4.90 10.31 5.68
N LEU A 20 -4.43 9.83 4.53
CA LEU A 20 -4.28 10.63 3.32
C LEU A 20 -5.64 11.04 2.74
N GLY A 21 -6.66 10.22 2.93
CA GLY A 21 -7.98 10.39 2.34
C GLY A 21 -8.69 9.05 2.12
N PRO A 22 -9.90 9.07 1.53
CA PRO A 22 -10.66 7.85 1.30
C PRO A 22 -9.92 6.90 0.36
N ILE A 23 -9.89 5.63 0.76
CA ILE A 23 -9.47 4.50 -0.06
C ILE A 23 -10.60 4.21 -1.06
N VAL A 24 -10.24 4.19 -2.34
CA VAL A 24 -11.16 3.98 -3.47
C VAL A 24 -11.20 2.50 -3.86
N SER A 25 -10.05 1.83 -3.88
CA SER A 25 -9.95 0.40 -4.15
C SER A 25 -8.74 -0.21 -3.43
N VAL A 26 -8.84 -1.50 -3.15
CA VAL A 26 -7.73 -2.36 -2.73
C VAL A 26 -7.82 -3.61 -3.61
N GLU A 27 -6.75 -3.89 -4.34
CA GLU A 27 -6.68 -5.03 -5.26
C GLU A 27 -5.48 -5.89 -4.90
N GLU A 28 -5.69 -7.20 -4.79
CA GLU A 28 -4.63 -8.18 -4.64
C GLU A 28 -4.09 -8.56 -6.01
N ALA A 29 -2.77 -8.65 -6.14
CA ALA A 29 -2.12 -9.08 -7.37
C ALA A 29 -0.90 -9.95 -7.05
N ASP A 30 -0.74 -11.05 -7.78
CA ASP A 30 0.53 -11.76 -7.85
C ASP A 30 1.58 -10.86 -8.50
N GLY A 31 2.75 -10.77 -7.89
CA GLY A 31 3.83 -9.93 -8.42
C GLY A 31 5.20 -10.35 -7.95
N TYR A 32 6.17 -9.51 -8.29
CA TYR A 32 7.52 -9.59 -7.77
C TYR A 32 7.77 -8.33 -6.93
N ASN A 33 8.36 -8.50 -5.75
CA ASN A 33 8.82 -7.37 -4.95
C ASN A 33 10.04 -6.70 -5.63
N PRO A 34 10.49 -5.54 -5.16
CA PRO A 34 11.68 -4.88 -5.70
C PRO A 34 12.97 -5.71 -5.65
N GLU A 35 13.03 -6.77 -4.82
CA GLU A 35 14.17 -7.69 -4.71
C GLU A 35 14.10 -8.83 -5.73
N GLY A 36 13.03 -8.91 -6.52
CA GLY A 36 12.83 -9.96 -7.53
C GLY A 36 12.19 -11.24 -6.97
N GLU A 37 11.72 -11.22 -5.73
CA GLU A 37 11.02 -12.37 -5.13
C GLU A 37 9.52 -12.35 -5.47
N ARG A 38 8.98 -13.52 -5.82
CA ARG A 38 7.55 -13.68 -6.06
C ARG A 38 6.78 -13.57 -4.74
N CYS A 39 5.82 -12.66 -4.69
CA CYS A 39 4.99 -12.43 -3.51
C CYS A 39 3.59 -11.95 -3.91
N LEU A 40 2.68 -11.99 -2.93
CA LEU A 40 1.42 -11.29 -3.03
C LEU A 40 1.69 -9.79 -2.89
N SER A 41 1.10 -9.00 -3.78
CA SER A 41 1.19 -7.54 -3.75
C SER A 41 -0.21 -6.94 -3.62
N TYR A 42 -0.28 -5.74 -3.06
CA TYR A 42 -1.52 -5.01 -2.88
C TYR A 42 -1.45 -3.68 -3.62
N VAL A 43 -2.45 -3.40 -4.43
CA VAL A 43 -2.61 -2.13 -5.12
C VAL A 43 -3.73 -1.37 -4.43
N ILE A 44 -3.36 -0.29 -3.74
CA ILE A 44 -4.28 0.57 -3.03
C ILE A 44 -4.42 1.88 -3.79
N THR A 45 -5.64 2.22 -4.18
CA THR A 45 -5.94 3.50 -4.80
C THR A 45 -6.60 4.40 -3.77
N VAL A 46 -6.03 5.58 -3.54
CA VAL A 46 -6.60 6.59 -2.65
C VAL A 46 -6.86 7.90 -3.36
N ARG A 47 -7.81 8.67 -2.84
CA ARG A 47 -8.04 10.07 -3.25
C ARG A 47 -7.54 11.00 -2.15
N PRO A 48 -6.30 11.51 -2.24
CA PRO A 48 -5.75 12.36 -1.20
C PRO A 48 -6.58 13.63 -0.99
N ARG A 49 -6.83 13.97 0.27
CA ARG A 49 -7.46 15.24 0.69
C ARG A 49 -6.45 16.19 1.35
N VAL A 50 -5.25 15.69 1.62
CA VAL A 50 -4.14 16.42 2.23
C VAL A 50 -2.91 16.36 1.30
N PRO A 51 -1.95 17.29 1.43
CA PRO A 51 -0.64 17.14 0.80
C PRO A 51 0.00 15.82 1.21
N VAL A 52 0.54 15.08 0.23
CA VAL A 52 1.15 13.77 0.47
C VAL A 52 2.67 13.92 0.45
N ASP A 53 3.31 13.66 1.59
CA ASP A 53 4.74 13.40 1.65
C ASP A 53 5.00 11.93 1.30
N LEU A 54 5.42 11.70 0.05
CA LEU A 54 5.68 10.35 -0.45
C LEU A 54 6.91 9.70 0.21
N ALA A 55 7.88 10.50 0.64
CA ALA A 55 9.10 9.97 1.29
C ALA A 55 8.77 9.49 2.70
N GLY A 56 8.13 10.34 3.51
CA GLY A 56 7.71 9.97 4.87
C GLY A 56 6.70 8.81 4.87
N LEU A 57 5.79 8.77 3.89
CA LEU A 57 4.87 7.65 3.73
C LEU A 57 5.58 6.34 3.39
N ARG A 58 6.61 6.38 2.53
CA ARG A 58 7.43 5.19 2.21
C ARG A 58 8.08 4.62 3.46
N GLU A 59 8.77 5.47 4.23
CA GLU A 59 9.45 5.04 5.46
C GLU A 59 8.47 4.49 6.51
N ALA A 60 7.26 5.04 6.59
CA ALA A 60 6.23 4.52 7.48
C ALA A 60 5.73 3.13 7.04
N LEU A 61 5.57 2.91 5.73
CA LEU A 61 5.15 1.62 5.17
C LEU A 61 6.25 0.56 5.27
N GLU A 62 7.51 0.93 5.06
CA GLU A 62 8.65 0.02 5.25
C GLU A 62 8.77 -0.42 6.71
N ARG A 63 8.58 0.51 7.67
CA ARG A 63 8.49 0.15 9.10
C ARG A 63 7.27 -0.72 9.44
N ALA A 64 6.21 -0.64 8.65
CA ALA A 64 5.06 -1.53 8.75
C ALA A 64 5.27 -2.88 8.02
N GLY A 65 6.46 -3.14 7.48
CA GLY A 65 6.79 -4.38 6.80
C GLY A 65 6.44 -4.41 5.31
N PHE A 66 6.36 -3.26 4.63
CA PHE A 66 6.04 -3.20 3.20
C PHE A 66 7.02 -2.35 2.39
N TYR A 67 7.48 -2.89 1.27
CA TYR A 67 8.00 -2.07 0.19
C TYR A 67 6.84 -1.31 -0.47
N ALA A 68 7.08 -0.04 -0.83
CA ALA A 68 6.05 0.83 -1.41
C ALA A 68 6.51 1.59 -2.66
N ALA A 69 5.72 1.48 -3.72
CA ALA A 69 5.84 2.30 -4.93
C ALA A 69 4.60 3.15 -5.16
N PHE A 70 4.80 4.37 -5.63
CA PHE A 70 3.74 5.36 -5.77
C PHE A 70 3.61 5.82 -7.21
N SER A 71 2.37 5.98 -7.67
CA SER A 71 2.08 6.62 -8.95
C SER A 71 0.89 7.56 -8.77
N MET A 72 1.06 8.83 -9.18
CA MET A 72 -0.01 9.82 -9.10
C MET A 72 -0.40 10.28 -10.50
N ARG A 73 -1.67 10.08 -10.87
CA ARG A 73 -2.18 10.57 -12.16
C ARG A 73 -2.65 12.02 -12.00
N LYS A 74 -1.92 12.97 -12.61
CA LYS A 74 -2.16 14.43 -12.50
C LYS A 74 -3.61 14.88 -12.72
N ARG A 75 -4.35 14.21 -13.62
CA ARG A 75 -5.74 14.58 -13.96
C ARG A 75 -6.79 14.05 -12.98
N SER A 76 -6.60 12.89 -12.38
CA SER A 76 -7.61 12.25 -11.53
C SER A 76 -7.43 12.54 -10.04
N ARG A 77 -6.29 13.13 -9.63
CA ARG A 77 -5.91 13.31 -8.22
C ARG A 77 -6.00 12.00 -7.43
N LEU A 78 -5.76 10.87 -8.10
CA LEU A 78 -5.67 9.56 -7.47
C LEU A 78 -4.20 9.22 -7.26
N LEU A 79 -3.90 8.78 -6.06
CA LEU A 79 -2.62 8.19 -5.70
C LEU A 79 -2.80 6.68 -5.68
N ARG A 80 -2.02 5.99 -6.51
CA ARG A 80 -1.92 4.54 -6.52
C ARG A 80 -0.68 4.15 -5.73
N ILE A 81 -0.84 3.24 -4.79
CA ILE A 81 0.19 2.73 -3.90
C ILE A 81 0.27 1.23 -4.14
N CYS A 82 1.41 0.75 -4.64
CA CYS A 82 1.70 -0.67 -4.70
C CYS A 82 2.50 -1.05 -3.46
N LEU A 83 2.03 -2.07 -2.74
CA LEU A 83 2.65 -2.60 -1.53
C LEU A 83 3.09 -4.04 -1.76
N TRP A 84 4.28 -4.38 -1.30
CA TRP A 84 4.79 -5.75 -1.27
C TRP A 84 5.28 -6.07 0.15
N PRO A 85 4.83 -7.17 0.78
CA PRO A 85 5.32 -7.56 2.09
C PRO A 85 6.83 -7.80 2.07
N VAL A 86 7.53 -7.30 3.09
CA VAL A 86 8.94 -7.61 3.34
C VAL A 86 8.99 -8.95 4.08
N ARG A 87 9.66 -9.96 3.50
CA ARG A 87 9.84 -11.25 4.18
C ARG A 87 10.76 -11.08 5.39
N GLY A 88 10.40 -11.72 6.51
CA GLY A 88 11.21 -11.71 7.74
C GLY A 88 10.79 -10.70 8.81
N VAL A 89 9.69 -9.96 8.59
CA VAL A 89 9.02 -9.18 9.65
C VAL A 89 7.90 -10.06 10.23
N GLY A 90 8.27 -11.01 11.09
CA GLY A 90 7.37 -11.96 11.76
C GLY A 90 8.05 -12.59 12.96
#